data_AF-A0A7C5BZZ5-F1
#
_entry.id   AF-A0A7C5BZZ5-F1
#
_cell.length_a   1.000
_cell.length_b   1.000
_cell.length_c   1.000
_cell.angle_alpha   90.00
_cell.angle_beta   90.00
_cell.angle_gamma   90.00
#
_symmetry.space_group_name_H-M   'P 1'
#
loop_
_entity.id
_entity.type
_entity.pdbx_description
1 polymer ?
#
loop_
_entity_poly.entity_id
_entity_poly.type
_entity_poly.pdbx_seq_one_letter_code
_entity_poly.pdbx_strand_id
1 'polypeptide(L)'
;MKKEKIGPILAFLFLAGLIQAQIIDIGKDEACKVIDWIKLLLELLIIALVVFSGYQIMTAGGDAGSLEKAKTRLIFVLIGGAIIYSAKALVNQVLHVDC
;
A
#
# COMPACT_ATOMS: atom_id res chain seq x y z
N MET A 1 -22.23 -4.40 -51.48
CA MET A 1 -22.22 -3.03 -50.91
C MET A 1 -22.17 -3.07 -49.37
N LYS A 2 -21.01 -3.26 -48.71
CA LYS A 2 -20.92 -2.98 -47.25
C LYS A 2 -19.51 -2.96 -46.62
N LYS A 3 -18.44 -2.64 -47.36
CA LYS A 3 -17.08 -2.52 -46.75
C LYS A 3 -16.66 -1.07 -46.42
N GLU A 4 -17.38 -0.07 -46.95
CA GLU A 4 -17.03 1.35 -46.77
C GLU A 4 -17.45 1.92 -45.39
N LYS A 5 -18.47 1.33 -44.74
CA LYS A 5 -18.99 1.82 -43.44
C LYS A 5 -18.38 1.16 -42.20
N ILE A 6 -17.50 0.16 -42.37
CA ILE A 6 -16.89 -0.57 -41.23
C ILE A 6 -15.65 0.15 -40.69
N GLY A 7 -14.90 0.85 -41.55
CA GLY A 7 -13.74 1.67 -41.16
C GLY A 7 -14.05 2.70 -40.07
N PRO A 8 -15.09 3.56 -40.20
CA PRO A 8 -15.38 4.57 -39.18
C PRO A 8 -15.88 3.96 -37.86
N ILE A 9 -16.56 2.81 -37.89
CA ILE A 9 -17.06 2.14 -36.67
C ILE A 9 -15.90 1.52 -35.88
N LEU A 10 -14.93 0.89 -36.57
CA LEU A 10 -13.74 0.34 -35.92
C LEU A 10 -12.86 1.45 -35.31
N ALA A 11 -12.74 2.59 -36.01
CA ALA A 11 -12.03 3.76 -35.51
C ALA A 11 -12.71 4.37 -34.28
N PHE A 12 -14.05 4.40 -34.23
CA PHE A 12 -14.79 4.88 -33.06
C PHE A 12 -14.63 3.96 -31.85
N LEU A 13 -14.56 2.64 -32.05
CA LEU A 13 -14.32 1.66 -30.98
C LEU A 13 -12.89 1.77 -30.42
N PHE A 14 -11.92 2.06 -31.28
CA PHE A 14 -10.52 2.33 -30.90
C PHE A 14 -10.37 3.65 -30.13
N LEU A 15 -11.07 4.71 -30.57
CA LEU A 15 -11.08 6.00 -29.86
C LEU A 15 -11.77 5.89 -28.49
N ALA A 16 -12.87 5.14 -28.39
CA ALA A 16 -13.57 4.87 -27.13
C ALA A 16 -12.69 4.07 -26.15
N GLY A 17 -11.87 3.14 -26.65
CA GLY A 17 -10.87 2.43 -25.85
C GLY A 17 -9.79 3.36 -25.29
N LEU A 18 -9.29 4.31 -26.09
CA LEU A 18 -8.33 5.32 -25.62
C LEU A 18 -8.93 6.29 -24.59
N ILE A 19 -10.22 6.61 -24.71
CA ILE A 19 -10.92 7.47 -23.74
C ILE A 19 -10.94 6.84 -22.35
N GLN A 20 -11.11 5.51 -22.21
CA GLN A 20 -11.09 4.86 -20.89
C GLN A 20 -9.70 4.84 -20.22
N ALA A 21 -8.61 4.94 -21.00
CA ALA A 21 -7.25 4.89 -20.48
C ALA A 21 -6.81 6.18 -19.74
N GLN A 22 -7.54 7.29 -19.88
CA GLN A 22 -7.13 8.60 -19.34
C GLN A 22 -8.03 9.10 -18.19
N ILE A 23 -9.17 8.48 -17.92
CA ILE A 23 -10.12 8.95 -16.89
C ILE A 23 -9.74 8.50 -15.47
N ILE A 24 -8.85 7.50 -15.35
CA ILE A 24 -8.44 6.94 -14.05
C ILE A 24 -7.38 7.81 -13.35
N ASP A 25 -6.70 8.70 -14.09
CA ASP A 25 -5.53 9.42 -13.57
C ASP A 25 -5.89 10.72 -12.83
N ILE A 26 -6.92 11.44 -13.28
CA ILE A 26 -7.27 12.80 -12.78
C ILE A 26 -7.87 12.78 -11.34
N GLY A 27 -8.13 11.60 -10.78
CA GLY A 27 -8.54 11.42 -9.38
C GLY A 27 -7.46 10.86 -8.44
N LYS A 28 -6.31 10.42 -8.98
CA LYS A 28 -5.25 9.77 -8.18
C LYS A 28 -4.43 10.79 -7.39
N ASP A 29 -4.21 11.97 -7.95
CA ASP A 29 -3.27 12.99 -7.46
C ASP A 29 -3.56 13.46 -6.04
N GLU A 30 -4.83 13.69 -5.72
CA GLU A 30 -5.25 14.17 -4.39
C GLU A 30 -5.32 13.04 -3.36
N ALA A 31 -5.66 11.83 -3.80
CA ALA A 31 -5.65 10.64 -2.94
C ALA A 31 -4.22 10.25 -2.53
N CYS A 32 -3.24 10.39 -3.43
CA CYS A 32 -1.85 10.07 -3.14
C CYS A 32 -1.27 10.90 -2.00
N LYS A 33 -1.56 12.21 -1.95
CA LYS A 33 -1.08 13.06 -0.84
C LYS A 33 -1.56 12.54 0.51
N VAL A 34 -2.85 12.23 0.64
CA VAL A 34 -3.43 11.73 1.90
C VAL A 34 -2.81 10.37 2.28
N ILE A 35 -2.66 9.47 1.31
CA ILE A 35 -2.07 8.15 1.52
C ILE A 35 -0.60 8.27 1.97
N ASP A 36 0.17 9.18 1.41
CA ASP A 36 1.58 9.36 1.78
C ASP A 36 1.75 9.92 3.19
N TRP A 37 0.92 10.89 3.57
CA TRP A 37 0.90 11.39 4.95
C TRP A 37 0.56 10.28 5.95
N ILE A 38 -0.41 9.42 5.62
CA ILE A 38 -0.79 8.28 6.47
C ILE A 38 0.32 7.23 6.53
N LYS A 39 0.97 6.90 5.41
CA LYS A 39 2.08 5.95 5.36
C LYS A 39 3.23 6.42 6.25
N LEU A 40 3.61 7.69 6.17
CA LEU A 40 4.69 8.25 6.96
C LEU A 40 4.40 8.14 8.46
N LEU A 41 3.17 8.46 8.88
CA LEU A 41 2.74 8.29 10.27
C LEU A 41 2.77 6.82 10.71
N LEU A 42 2.34 5.89 9.85
CA LEU A 42 2.30 4.47 10.15
C LEU A 42 3.71 3.86 10.27
N GLU A 43 4.63 4.20 9.36
CA GLU A 43 6.03 3.76 9.43
C GLU A 43 6.73 4.31 10.68
N LEU A 44 6.48 5.58 11.02
CA LEU A 44 7.00 6.17 12.25
C LEU A 44 6.49 5.45 13.51
N LEU A 45 5.19 5.12 13.53
CA LEU A 45 4.58 4.38 14.64
C LEU A 45 5.21 2.99 14.81
N ILE A 46 5.42 2.27 13.71
CA ILE A 46 6.07 0.95 13.72
C ILE A 46 7.47 1.06 14.32
N ILE A 47 8.29 2.01 13.86
CA ILE A 47 9.64 2.23 14.38
C ILE A 47 9.60 2.52 15.89
N ALA A 48 8.68 3.38 16.34
CA ALA A 48 8.53 3.69 17.76
C ALA A 48 8.16 2.45 18.60
N LEU A 49 7.25 1.60 18.11
CA LEU A 49 6.91 0.34 18.78
C LEU A 49 8.07 -0.65 18.81
N VAL A 50 8.86 -0.75 17.74
CA VAL A 50 10.06 -1.59 17.70
C VAL A 50 11.05 -1.14 18.77
N VAL A 51 11.35 0.16 18.83
CA VAL A 51 12.29 0.72 19.81
C VAL A 51 11.80 0.50 21.23
N PHE A 52 10.52 0.78 21.52
CA PHE A 52 9.95 0.57 22.85
C PHE A 52 9.98 -0.90 23.27
N SER A 53 9.65 -1.81 22.35
CA SER A 53 9.69 -3.25 22.60
C SER A 53 11.13 -3.74 22.82
N GLY A 54 12.08 -3.23 22.03
CA GLY A 54 13.51 -3.52 22.19
C GLY A 54 14.06 -3.04 23.53
N TYR A 55 13.70 -1.83 23.95
CA TYR A 55 14.06 -1.31 25.27
C TYR A 55 13.50 -2.19 26.39
N GLN A 56 12.22 -2.58 26.30
CA GLN A 56 11.59 -3.46 27.28
C GLN A 56 12.26 -4.84 27.37
N ILE A 57 12.75 -5.39 26.26
CA ILE A 57 13.53 -6.65 26.26
C ILE A 57 14.84 -6.45 27.02
N MET A 58 15.54 -5.34 26.80
CA MET A 58 16.83 -5.06 27.44
C MET A 58 16.69 -4.76 28.93
N THR A 59 15.60 -4.11 29.36
CA THR A 59 15.39 -3.74 30.77
C THR A 59 14.59 -4.77 31.58
N ALA A 60 14.17 -5.89 30.99
CA ALA A 60 13.35 -6.89 31.68
C ALA A 60 14.08 -7.58 32.85
N GLY A 61 15.40 -7.45 32.99
CA GLY A 61 16.14 -7.76 34.23
C GLY A 61 16.01 -9.19 34.78
N GLY A 62 15.49 -10.14 34.00
CA GLY A 62 15.21 -11.52 34.44
C GLY A 62 13.74 -11.83 34.76
N ASP A 63 12.82 -10.87 34.67
CA ASP A 63 11.38 -11.14 34.73
C ASP A 63 10.91 -11.81 33.44
N ALA A 64 10.70 -13.13 33.51
CA ALA A 64 10.27 -13.95 32.38
C ALA A 64 8.96 -13.45 31.77
N GLY A 65 8.04 -12.93 32.60
CA GLY A 65 6.74 -12.44 32.14
C GLY A 65 6.86 -11.18 31.27
N SER A 66 7.67 -10.22 31.69
CA SER A 66 7.91 -9.00 30.91
C SER A 66 8.72 -9.25 29.64
N LEU A 67 9.64 -10.22 29.68
CA LEU A 67 10.43 -10.63 28.53
C LEU A 67 9.58 -11.30 27.44
N GLU A 68 8.70 -12.23 27.83
CA GLU A 68 7.81 -12.93 26.89
C GLU A 68 6.83 -11.96 26.24
N LYS A 69 6.24 -11.05 27.03
CA LYS A 69 5.36 -9.98 26.50
C LYS A 69 6.07 -9.09 25.49
N ALA A 70 7.32 -8.71 25.75
CA ALA A 70 8.08 -7.85 24.85
C ALA A 70 8.47 -8.55 23.55
N LYS A 71 8.85 -9.83 23.61
CA LYS A 71 9.11 -10.67 22.42
C LYS A 71 7.86 -10.85 21.56
N THR A 72 6.73 -11.19 22.19
CA THR A 72 5.45 -11.33 21.50
C THR A 72 5.06 -10.03 20.81
N ARG A 73 5.20 -8.88 21.50
CA ARG A 73 4.95 -7.56 20.90
C ARG A 73 5.86 -7.30 19.70
N LEU A 74 7.15 -7.63 19.80
CA LEU A 74 8.10 -7.45 18.70
C LEU A 74 7.74 -8.30 17.47
N ILE A 75 7.29 -9.55 17.69
CA ILE A 75 6.81 -10.44 16.63
C ILE A 75 5.55 -9.86 15.96
N PHE A 76 4.60 -9.34 16.74
CA PHE A 76 3.41 -8.67 16.18
C PHE A 76 3.77 -7.46 15.33
N VAL A 77 4.75 -6.65 15.76
CA VAL A 77 5.20 -5.47 14.99
C VAL A 77 5.88 -5.90 13.68
N LEU A 78 6.71 -6.95 13.71
CA LEU A 78 7.32 -7.53 12.51
C LEU A 78 6.28 -8.05 11.51
N ILE A 79 5.28 -8.80 12.00
CA ILE A 79 4.18 -9.32 11.16
C ILE A 79 3.35 -8.16 10.60
N GLY A 80 3.02 -7.16 11.41
CA GLY A 80 2.31 -5.96 10.96
C GLY A 80 3.06 -5.21 9.84
N GLY A 81 4.38 -5.04 9.99
CA GLY A 81 5.23 -4.46 8.96
C GLY A 81 5.25 -5.28 7.67
N ALA A 82 5.32 -6.62 7.78
CA ALA A 82 5.27 -7.51 6.62
C ALA A 82 3.94 -7.42 5.86
N ILE A 83 2.81 -7.31 6.58
CA ILE A 83 1.48 -7.15 5.99
C ILE A 83 1.39 -5.83 5.22
N ILE A 84 1.90 -4.72 5.77
CA ILE A 84 1.89 -3.42 5.10
C ILE A 84 2.70 -3.45 3.80
N TYR A 85 3.87 -4.09 3.82
CA TYR A 85 4.68 -4.30 2.61
C TYR A 85 3.94 -5.13 1.56
N SER A 86 3.25 -6.17 1.99
CA SER A 86 2.48 -7.07 1.12
C SER A 86 1.27 -6.34 0.51
N ALA A 87 0.61 -5.49 1.30
CA ALA A 87 -0.50 -4.66 0.84
C ALA A 87 -0.07 -3.68 -0.25
N LYS A 88 1.11 -3.03 -0.11
CA LYS A 88 1.69 -2.16 -1.16
C LYS A 88 1.89 -2.91 -2.47
N ALA A 89 2.45 -4.13 -2.41
CA ALA A 89 2.68 -4.96 -3.59
C ALA A 89 1.38 -5.30 -4.31
N LEU A 90 0.34 -5.68 -3.56
CA LEU A 90 -0.98 -6.01 -4.13
C LEU A 90 -1.66 -4.78 -4.76
N VAL A 91 -1.62 -3.62 -4.11
CA VAL A 91 -2.24 -2.40 -4.63
C VAL A 91 -1.58 -1.96 -5.94
N ASN A 92 -0.24 -2.01 -6.02
CA ASN A 92 0.46 -1.67 -7.26
C ASN A 92 0.09 -2.64 -8.40
N GLN A 93 0.14 -3.94 -8.13
CA GLN A 93 -0.06 -4.96 -9.16
C GLN A 93 -1.50 -5.03 -9.71
N VAL A 94 -2.50 -4.67 -8.89
CA VAL A 94 -3.92 -4.71 -9.28
C VAL A 94 -4.40 -3.36 -9.82
N LEU A 95 -4.00 -2.25 -9.20
CA LEU A 95 -4.57 -0.94 -9.50
C LEU A 95 -3.62 -0.03 -10.30
N HIS A 96 -2.35 -0.41 -10.53
CA HIS A 96 -1.32 0.43 -11.19
C HIS A 96 -1.38 1.88 -10.67
N VAL A 97 -1.50 2.03 -9.35
CA VAL A 97 -1.50 3.32 -8.67
C VAL A 97 -0.24 3.38 -7.83
N ASP A 98 0.75 4.09 -8.35
CA ASP A 98 1.94 4.44 -7.59
C ASP A 98 1.66 5.76 -6.85
N CYS A 99 1.05 5.64 -5.67
CA CYS A 99 1.34 6.49 -4.53
C CYS A 99 2.24 5.63 -3.60
#